data_AF-A0A0H5CBS5-F1
#
_entry.id   AF-A0A0H5CBS5-F1
#
_cell.length_a   1.000
_cell.length_b   1.000
_cell.length_c   1.000
_cell.angle_alpha   90.00
_cell.angle_beta   90.00
_cell.angle_gamma   90.00
#
_symmetry.space_group_name_H-M   'P 1'
#
loop_
_entity.id
_entity.type
_entity.pdbx_description
1 polymer ?
#
loop_
_entity_poly.entity_id
_entity_poly.type
_entity_poly.pdbx_seq_one_letter_code
_entity_poly.pdbx_strand_id
1 'polypeptide(L)'
;MRRVVLALLLFLVAGCGVRSTAPITGDEAPAGETTGLRLYLLSGAELVLVVRPDATDAGVLGALKALGLGPTAEESAQGLTTGIPQGTTLSYADGAVSVPRTLSEPAVQQIACTVMVVGPENAAVALIGPDGARRGLTCSKAR
;
A
#
# COMPACT_ATOMS: atom_id res chain seq x y z
N MET A 1 57.51 -38.03 5.74
CA MET A 1 56.75 -36.89 6.29
C MET A 1 56.02 -36.08 5.21
N ARG A 2 56.67 -35.70 4.09
CA ARG A 2 56.07 -34.91 3.00
C ARG A 2 54.82 -35.53 2.32
N ARG A 3 54.73 -36.86 2.28
CA ARG A 3 53.57 -37.59 1.68
C ARG A 3 52.33 -37.62 2.59
N VAL A 4 52.52 -37.57 3.91
CA VAL A 4 51.41 -37.58 4.89
C VAL A 4 50.72 -36.22 4.94
N VAL A 5 51.49 -35.14 4.81
CA VAL A 5 50.98 -33.76 4.72
C VAL A 5 50.14 -33.56 3.44
N LEU A 6 50.53 -34.18 2.32
CA LEU A 6 49.79 -34.09 1.07
C LEU A 6 48.43 -34.81 1.12
N ALA A 7 48.35 -35.94 1.82
CA ALA A 7 47.11 -36.70 1.96
C ALA A 7 46.10 -35.99 2.87
N LEU A 8 46.56 -35.27 3.90
CA LEU A 8 45.69 -34.52 4.81
C LEU A 8 45.05 -33.30 4.13
N LEU A 9 45.78 -32.63 3.23
CA LEU A 9 45.29 -31.48 2.47
C LEU A 9 44.19 -31.85 1.46
N LEU A 10 44.21 -33.07 0.92
CA LEU A 10 43.19 -33.56 -0.02
C LEU A 10 41.84 -33.85 0.67
N PHE A 11 41.83 -34.18 1.96
CA PHE A 11 40.60 -34.49 2.69
C PHE A 11 39.81 -33.25 3.13
N LEU A 12 40.44 -32.08 3.26
CA LEU A 12 39.76 -30.84 3.65
C LEU A 12 38.92 -30.21 2.52
N VAL A 13 39.02 -30.71 1.28
CA VAL A 13 38.23 -30.22 0.13
C VAL A 13 36.94 -31.04 -0.05
N ALA A 14 36.70 -32.08 0.76
CA ALA A 14 35.40 -32.73 0.87
C ALA A 14 34.45 -31.86 1.72
N GLY A 15 34.16 -30.65 1.22
CA GLY A 15 33.07 -29.85 1.74
C GLY A 15 31.80 -30.68 1.71
N CYS A 16 31.14 -30.81 2.86
CA CYS A 16 29.81 -31.38 2.96
C CYS A 16 28.89 -30.60 2.02
N GLY A 17 28.70 -31.14 0.81
CA GLY A 17 27.77 -30.60 -0.16
C GLY A 17 26.39 -30.64 0.46
N VAL A 18 25.95 -29.50 0.97
CA VAL A 18 24.56 -29.27 1.33
C VAL A 18 23.76 -29.57 0.06
N ARG A 19 23.08 -30.70 0.05
CA ARG A 19 22.27 -31.14 -1.06
C ARG A 19 21.16 -30.10 -1.17
N SER A 20 21.21 -29.27 -2.21
CA SER A 20 20.12 -28.32 -2.49
C SER A 20 18.83 -29.12 -2.47
N THR A 21 18.00 -28.88 -1.45
CA THR A 21 16.62 -29.33 -1.50
C THR A 21 16.04 -28.67 -2.75
N ALA A 22 15.40 -29.47 -3.60
CA ALA A 22 14.70 -28.93 -4.76
C ALA A 22 13.83 -27.76 -4.28
N PRO A 23 13.78 -26.64 -5.04
CA PRO A 23 12.88 -25.56 -4.69
C PRO A 23 11.49 -26.15 -4.49
N ILE A 24 10.91 -25.91 -3.32
CA ILE A 24 9.49 -26.19 -3.10
C ILE A 24 8.79 -25.26 -4.07
N THR A 25 8.22 -25.82 -5.14
CA THR A 25 7.27 -25.09 -5.97
C THR A 25 6.12 -24.74 -5.05
N GLY A 26 6.05 -23.48 -4.63
CA GLY A 26 4.83 -22.95 -4.05
C GLY A 26 3.73 -23.16 -5.08
N ASP A 27 2.57 -23.62 -4.61
CA ASP A 27 1.38 -23.63 -5.43
C ASP A 27 1.07 -22.21 -5.92
N GLU A 28 0.27 -22.12 -6.98
CA GLU A 28 -0.22 -20.85 -7.52
C GLU A 28 -0.71 -19.98 -6.35
N ALA A 29 -0.11 -18.79 -6.18
CA ALA A 29 -0.56 -17.86 -5.16
C ALA A 29 -2.07 -17.68 -5.33
N PRO A 30 -2.88 -17.69 -4.24
CA PRO A 30 -4.32 -17.54 -4.36
C PRO A 30 -4.65 -16.31 -5.19
N ALA A 31 -5.06 -16.54 -6.44
CA ALA A 31 -5.46 -15.48 -7.35
C ALA A 31 -6.91 -15.14 -7.03
N GLY A 32 -7.08 -14.32 -5.99
CA GLY A 32 -8.34 -13.64 -5.71
C GLY A 32 -8.11 -12.14 -5.88
N GLU A 33 -8.83 -11.50 -6.80
CA GLU A 33 -9.08 -10.07 -6.63
C GLU A 33 -9.66 -9.91 -5.23
N THR A 34 -8.96 -9.20 -4.35
CA THR A 34 -9.52 -8.84 -3.05
C THR A 34 -10.74 -7.96 -3.32
N THR A 35 -11.91 -8.59 -3.36
CA THR A 35 -13.19 -7.92 -3.48
C THR A 35 -13.41 -7.10 -2.22
N GLY A 36 -13.64 -5.80 -2.41
CA GLY A 36 -13.78 -4.88 -1.30
C GLY A 36 -13.25 -3.49 -1.63
N LEU A 37 -13.65 -2.55 -0.80
CA LEU A 37 -13.18 -1.17 -0.90
C LEU A 37 -11.73 -1.08 -0.42
N ARG A 38 -10.85 -0.58 -1.28
CA ARG A 38 -9.44 -0.38 -0.99
C ARG A 38 -9.18 1.09 -0.68
N LEU A 39 -8.49 1.37 0.41
CA LEU A 39 -8.10 2.73 0.79
C LEU A 39 -6.83 2.72 1.62
N TYR A 40 -6.11 3.84 1.64
CA TYR A 40 -4.93 3.99 2.47
C TYR A 40 -5.30 4.71 3.78
N LEU A 41 -4.87 4.14 4.91
CA LEU A 41 -4.89 4.77 6.23
C LEU A 41 -3.46 5.03 6.72
N LEU A 42 -3.35 5.74 7.83
CA LEU A 42 -2.06 6.04 8.46
C LEU A 42 -1.83 5.16 9.68
N SER A 43 -0.70 4.47 9.72
CA SER A 43 -0.14 3.88 10.94
C SER A 43 1.02 4.77 11.40
N GLY A 44 0.75 5.66 12.36
CA GLY A 44 1.68 6.76 12.67
C GLY A 44 1.89 7.67 11.46
N ALA A 45 3.09 7.64 10.86
CA ALA A 45 3.44 8.41 9.67
C ALA A 45 3.41 7.61 8.36
N GLU A 46 3.15 6.30 8.44
CA GLU A 46 3.22 5.39 7.29
C GLU A 46 1.83 5.16 6.66
N LEU A 47 1.78 5.12 5.33
CA LEU A 47 0.56 4.80 4.58
C LEU A 47 0.39 3.28 4.41
N VAL A 48 -0.68 2.75 5.01
CA VAL A 48 -1.02 1.32 5.00
C VAL A 48 -2.26 1.10 4.15
N LEU A 49 -2.19 0.13 3.23
CA LEU A 49 -3.34 -0.29 2.43
C LEU A 49 -4.30 -1.12 3.30
N VAL A 50 -5.57 -0.72 3.30
CA VAL A 50 -6.66 -1.39 4.00
C VAL A 50 -7.69 -1.84 2.99
N VAL A 51 -8.22 -3.04 3.20
CA VAL A 51 -9.31 -3.63 2.40
C VAL A 51 -10.52 -3.80 3.29
N ARG A 52 -11.64 -3.17 2.93
CA ARG A 52 -12.95 -3.33 3.60
C ARG A 52 -13.84 -4.23 2.73
N PRO A 53 -13.97 -5.53 3.05
CA PRO A 53 -14.66 -6.49 2.19
C PRO A 53 -16.16 -6.22 2.05
N ASP A 54 -16.81 -5.72 3.10
CA ASP A 54 -18.26 -5.53 3.16
C ASP A 54 -18.74 -4.18 2.58
N ALA A 55 -17.84 -3.43 1.94
CA ALA A 55 -18.19 -2.12 1.39
C ALA A 55 -19.00 -2.27 0.09
N THR A 56 -20.14 -1.59 0.04
CA THR A 56 -21.09 -1.66 -1.09
C THR A 56 -20.63 -0.89 -2.33
N ASP A 57 -19.72 0.07 -2.18
CA ASP A 57 -19.11 0.83 -3.27
C ASP A 57 -17.59 0.72 -3.17
N ALA A 58 -17.00 -0.13 -4.02
CA ALA A 58 -15.56 -0.36 -4.08
C ALA A 58 -14.84 0.61 -5.03
N GLY A 59 -15.56 1.56 -5.64
CA GLY A 59 -15.01 2.53 -6.58
C GLY A 59 -14.32 3.73 -5.90
N VAL A 60 -13.78 4.64 -6.73
CA VAL A 60 -13.07 5.85 -6.26
C VAL A 60 -13.93 6.68 -5.31
N LEU A 61 -15.20 6.91 -5.65
CA LEU A 61 -16.09 7.72 -4.83
C LEU A 61 -16.38 7.06 -3.47
N GLY A 62 -16.62 5.74 -3.46
CA GLY A 62 -16.75 4.96 -2.23
C GLY A 62 -15.51 5.07 -1.33
N ALA A 63 -14.32 4.98 -1.92
CA ALA A 63 -13.05 5.10 -1.20
C ALA A 63 -12.87 6.48 -0.57
N LEU A 64 -13.15 7.54 -1.33
CA LEU A 64 -13.05 8.92 -0.86
C LEU A 64 -14.09 9.22 0.23
N LYS A 65 -15.32 8.71 0.08
CA LYS A 65 -16.34 8.81 1.12
C LYS A 65 -15.89 8.13 2.41
N ALA A 66 -15.33 6.92 2.31
CA ALA A 66 -14.79 6.21 3.45
C ALA A 66 -13.64 6.96 4.15
N LEU A 67 -12.74 7.58 3.38
CA LEU A 67 -11.69 8.44 3.93
C LEU A 67 -12.24 9.65 4.70
N GLY A 68 -13.30 10.28 4.20
CA GLY A 68 -13.96 11.41 4.88
C GLY A 68 -14.70 11.02 6.16
N LEU A 69 -15.19 9.77 6.24
CA LEU A 69 -15.76 9.18 7.45
C LEU A 69 -14.68 8.82 8.48
N GLY A 70 -13.51 8.39 8.00
CA GLY A 70 -12.37 7.98 8.82
C GLY A 70 -12.26 6.47 9.03
N PRO A 71 -11.36 6.04 9.92
CA PRO A 71 -11.16 4.64 10.26
C PRO A 71 -12.40 4.05 10.96
N THR A 72 -12.62 2.74 10.81
CA THR A 72 -13.61 2.02 11.61
C THR A 72 -13.15 1.88 13.07
N ALA A 73 -14.02 1.36 13.93
CA ALA A 73 -13.67 1.11 15.33
C ALA A 73 -12.53 0.07 15.45
N GLU A 74 -12.58 -0.97 14.61
CA GLU A 74 -11.57 -2.03 14.55
C GLU A 74 -10.24 -1.51 14.04
N GLU A 75 -10.24 -0.72 12.96
CA GLU A 75 -9.04 -0.08 12.41
C GLU A 75 -8.43 0.89 13.42
N SER A 76 -9.26 1.68 14.12
CA SER A 76 -8.80 2.58 15.19
C SER A 76 -8.19 1.81 16.36
N ALA A 77 -8.78 0.67 16.75
CA ALA A 77 -8.24 -0.21 17.80
C ALA A 77 -6.89 -0.83 17.41
N GLN A 78 -6.62 -0.95 16.11
CA GLN A 78 -5.31 -1.35 15.55
C GLN A 78 -4.32 -0.18 15.43
N GLY A 79 -4.69 1.02 15.87
CA GLY A 79 -3.85 2.21 15.80
C GLY A 79 -3.84 2.90 14.44
N LEU A 80 -4.76 2.54 13.54
CA LEU A 80 -4.90 3.21 12.24
C LEU A 80 -5.63 4.53 12.42
N THR A 81 -5.16 5.53 11.69
CA THR A 81 -5.65 6.90 11.72
C THR A 81 -5.88 7.41 10.30
N THR A 82 -6.44 8.60 10.17
CA THR A 82 -6.58 9.30 8.89
C THR A 82 -6.01 10.71 9.02
N GLY A 83 -5.34 11.18 7.97
CA GLY A 83 -4.93 12.57 7.85
C GLY A 83 -6.07 13.48 7.41
N ILE A 84 -7.18 12.88 6.95
CA ILE A 84 -8.37 13.59 6.49
C ILE A 84 -9.17 14.04 7.72
N PRO A 85 -9.42 15.35 7.88
CA PRO A 85 -10.24 15.82 8.98
C PRO A 85 -11.64 15.20 8.94
N GLN A 86 -12.15 14.79 10.10
CA GLN A 86 -13.43 14.09 10.20
C GLN A 86 -14.57 14.91 9.58
N GLY A 87 -15.43 14.24 8.80
CA GLY A 87 -16.58 14.88 8.15
C GLY A 87 -16.23 15.66 6.88
N THR A 88 -14.98 15.59 6.41
CA THR A 88 -14.61 16.20 5.13
C THR A 88 -15.30 15.47 3.98
N THR A 89 -16.15 16.18 3.23
CA THR A 89 -16.75 15.65 2.01
C THR A 89 -15.76 15.78 0.86
N LEU A 90 -15.31 14.64 0.33
CA LEU A 90 -14.46 14.54 -0.85
C LEU A 90 -15.34 14.17 -2.05
N SER A 91 -15.15 14.84 -3.19
CA SER A 91 -15.82 14.50 -4.44
C SER A 91 -14.81 14.15 -5.52
N TYR A 92 -15.26 13.39 -6.53
CA TYR A 92 -14.43 12.96 -7.65
C TYR A 92 -15.17 13.17 -8.96
N ALA A 93 -14.57 13.93 -9.86
CA ALA A 93 -15.07 14.19 -11.20
C ALA A 93 -13.90 14.45 -12.15
N ASP A 94 -13.98 13.95 -13.38
CA ASP A 94 -13.00 14.20 -14.45
C ASP A 94 -11.52 13.93 -14.05
N GLY A 95 -11.29 12.91 -13.21
CA GLY A 95 -9.93 12.58 -12.73
C GLY A 95 -9.39 13.48 -11.61
N ALA A 96 -10.20 14.41 -11.11
CA ALA A 96 -9.84 15.33 -10.05
C ALA A 96 -10.65 15.08 -8.77
N VAL A 97 -9.96 15.13 -7.63
CA VAL A 97 -10.56 15.13 -6.30
C VAL A 97 -10.76 16.58 -5.86
N SER A 98 -11.99 16.95 -5.49
CA SER A 98 -12.25 18.27 -4.90
C SER A 98 -12.33 18.17 -3.38
N VAL A 99 -11.69 19.10 -2.69
CA VAL A 99 -11.61 19.16 -1.23
C VAL A 99 -12.06 20.54 -0.73
N PRO A 100 -12.92 20.62 0.30
CA PRO A 100 -13.50 21.89 0.75
C PRO A 100 -12.55 22.71 1.64
N ARG A 101 -11.35 22.20 1.92
CA ARG A 101 -10.40 22.76 2.87
C ARG A 101 -8.97 22.42 2.51
N THR A 102 -8.03 23.22 2.99
CA THR A 102 -6.59 22.91 2.88
C THR A 102 -6.26 21.65 3.66
N LEU A 103 -5.42 20.80 3.07
CA LEU A 103 -4.99 19.52 3.61
C LEU A 103 -3.51 19.54 3.95
N SER A 104 -3.12 18.72 4.93
CA SER A 104 -1.71 18.46 5.23
C SER A 104 -1.08 17.59 4.13
N GLU A 105 0.25 17.59 4.01
CA GLU A 105 0.93 16.74 3.02
C GLU A 105 0.61 15.24 3.20
N PRO A 106 0.57 14.67 4.43
CA PRO A 106 0.16 13.28 4.61
C PRO A 106 -1.27 13.00 4.13
N ALA A 107 -2.20 13.93 4.32
CA ALA A 107 -3.57 13.82 3.84
C ALA A 107 -3.64 13.81 2.30
N VAL A 108 -2.83 14.63 1.64
CA VAL A 108 -2.74 14.64 0.17
C VAL A 108 -2.15 13.33 -0.35
N GLN A 109 -1.10 12.80 0.27
CA GLN A 109 -0.52 11.50 -0.10
C GLN A 109 -1.53 10.36 0.13
N GLN A 110 -2.27 10.40 1.24
CA GLN A 110 -3.32 9.43 1.54
C GLN A 110 -4.40 9.40 0.44
N ILE A 111 -4.87 10.57 -0.01
CA ILE A 111 -5.82 10.67 -1.14
C ILE A 111 -5.19 10.13 -2.42
N ALA A 112 -3.97 10.54 -2.75
CA ALA A 112 -3.31 10.13 -3.99
C ALA A 112 -3.12 8.61 -4.07
N CYS A 113 -2.60 7.99 -3.00
CA CYS A 113 -2.45 6.54 -2.91
C CYS A 113 -3.79 5.81 -2.99
N THR A 114 -4.83 6.35 -2.34
CA THR A 114 -6.17 5.76 -2.39
C THR A 114 -6.73 5.82 -3.81
N VAL A 115 -6.71 6.98 -4.47
CA VAL A 115 -7.24 7.13 -5.83
C VAL A 115 -6.51 6.23 -6.81
N MET A 116 -5.19 6.06 -6.71
CA MET A 116 -4.47 5.20 -7.65
C MET A 116 -4.69 3.70 -7.44
N VAL A 117 -5.04 3.25 -6.23
CA VAL A 117 -5.29 1.81 -6.00
C VAL A 117 -6.70 1.39 -6.44
N VAL A 118 -7.67 2.30 -6.42
CA VAL A 118 -9.07 2.03 -6.86
C VAL A 118 -9.45 2.65 -8.20
N GLY A 119 -8.68 3.63 -8.67
CA GLY A 119 -8.93 4.35 -9.91
C GLY A 119 -8.40 3.60 -11.13
N PRO A 120 -8.65 4.14 -12.33
CA PRO A 120 -8.18 3.52 -13.56
C PRO A 120 -6.65 3.53 -13.62
N GLU A 121 -6.09 2.51 -14.28
CA GLU A 121 -4.66 2.42 -14.52
C GLU A 121 -4.18 3.67 -15.28
N ASN A 122 -3.09 4.29 -14.82
CA ASN A 122 -2.54 5.55 -15.36
C ASN A 122 -3.39 6.81 -15.15
N ALA A 123 -4.37 6.79 -14.23
CA ALA A 123 -5.08 8.00 -13.85
C ALA A 123 -4.12 9.05 -13.28
N ALA A 124 -4.01 10.20 -13.95
CA ALA A 124 -3.31 11.35 -13.38
C ALA A 124 -4.17 11.94 -12.25
N VAL A 125 -3.72 11.79 -11.00
CA VAL A 125 -4.46 12.32 -9.85
C VAL A 125 -4.26 13.83 -9.76
N ALA A 126 -5.37 14.56 -9.77
CA ALA A 126 -5.41 15.98 -9.43
C ALA A 126 -6.20 16.20 -8.13
N LEU A 127 -5.80 17.19 -7.35
CA LEU A 127 -6.50 17.64 -6.15
C LEU A 127 -6.78 19.13 -6.26
N ILE A 128 -8.05 19.51 -6.10
CA ILE A 128 -8.54 20.88 -6.20
C ILE A 128 -9.02 21.29 -4.81
N GLY A 129 -8.34 22.25 -4.21
CA GLY A 129 -8.65 22.79 -2.90
C GLY A 129 -8.73 24.31 -2.89
N PRO A 130 -9.02 24.92 -1.73
CA PRO A 130 -9.04 26.38 -1.58
C PRO A 130 -7.66 27.03 -1.78
N ASP A 131 -6.59 26.26 -1.62
CA ASP A 131 -5.19 26.63 -1.85
C ASP A 131 -4.76 26.46 -3.32
N GLY A 132 -5.67 26.04 -4.20
CA GLY A 132 -5.45 25.88 -5.63
C GLY A 132 -5.51 24.44 -6.11
N ALA A 133 -4.96 24.18 -7.30
CA ALA A 133 -4.96 22.87 -7.91
C ALA A 133 -3.55 22.25 -7.89
N ARG A 134 -3.43 21.06 -7.30
CA ARG A 134 -2.24 20.20 -7.36
C ARG A 134 -2.48 19.12 -8.41
N ARG A 135 -1.62 19.03 -9.42
CA ARG A 135 -1.75 18.08 -10.54
C ARG A 135 -0.58 17.11 -10.55
N GLY A 136 -0.79 15.92 -11.12
CA GLY A 136 0.26 14.91 -11.25
C GLY A 136 0.70 14.36 -9.90
N LEU A 137 -0.24 14.22 -8.96
CA LEU A 137 0.05 13.64 -7.66
C LEU A 137 0.42 12.16 -7.83
N THR A 138 1.47 11.74 -7.13
CA THR A 138 1.93 10.35 -7.07
C THR A 138 1.86 9.85 -5.63
N CYS A 139 1.88 8.53 -5.46
CA CYS A 139 1.89 7.88 -4.15
C CYS A 139 3.34 7.59 -3.82
N SER A 140 3.89 8.41 -2.95
CA SER A 140 5.26 8.26 -2.47
C SER A 140 5.32 7.34 -1.25
N LYS A 141 4.64 6.17 -1.30
CA LYS A 141 4.57 5.21 -0.19
C LYS A 141 5.96 5.08 0.43
N ALA A 142 6.08 5.40 1.72
CA ALA A 142 7.35 5.26 2.45
C ALA A 142 7.85 3.83 2.21
N ARG A 143 9.03 3.73 1.62
CA ARG A 143 9.63 2.48 1.16
C ARG A 143 10.12 1.65 2.33
#